data_AF-A0A8H7X3L8-F1
#
_entry.id   AF-A0A8H7X3L8-F1
#
_cell.length_a   1.000
_cell.length_b   1.000
_cell.length_c   1.000
_cell.angle_alpha   90.00
_cell.angle_beta   90.00
_cell.angle_gamma   90.00
#
_symmetry.space_group_name_H-M   'P 1'
#
loop_
_entity.id
_entity.type
_entity.pdbx_description
1 polymer ?
#
loop_
_entity_poly.entity_id
_entity_poly.type
_entity_poly.pdbx_seq_one_letter_code
_entity_poly.pdbx_strand_id
1 'polypeptide(L)'
;MASAAAKAAAISATLAAAPSTSDEPPPPYDTSSLPPNPGFCELAFRERLDNRIPGGGMPSAQYFEPCKACSFVCGDEIPPVYKQGWLDWIDPSVNFRWESHVATNKGEKDIPAEGERELLGCWICWEYEQKWVEPMESKDWYKHMRRHFFVEGYRICKGKMGAMQRRRNCDVGHCPKIHS
;
A
#
# COMPACT_ATOMS: atom_id res chain seq x y z
N MET A 1 14.64 17.36 20.13
CA MET A 1 14.32 15.94 20.42
C MET A 1 12.82 15.82 20.72
N ALA A 2 12.00 15.57 19.70
CA ALA A 2 10.58 15.26 19.91
C ALA A 2 10.47 13.77 20.28
N SER A 3 9.96 13.49 21.47
CA SER A 3 9.99 12.17 22.13
C SER A 3 9.18 11.11 21.38
N ALA A 4 9.62 9.84 21.46
CA ALA A 4 8.89 8.65 21.00
C ALA A 4 7.45 8.58 21.55
N ALA A 5 7.18 9.22 22.69
CA ALA A 5 5.84 9.39 23.26
C ALA A 5 4.88 10.18 22.35
N ALA A 6 5.38 11.18 21.61
CA ALA A 6 4.57 11.96 20.67
C ALA A 6 4.20 11.14 19.42
N LYS A 7 5.11 10.29 18.92
CA LYS A 7 4.83 9.33 17.84
C LYS A 7 3.80 8.29 18.28
N ALA A 8 3.92 7.73 19.49
CA ALA A 8 2.97 6.76 20.02
C ALA A 8 1.57 7.38 20.27
N ALA A 9 1.50 8.60 20.81
CA ALA A 9 0.24 9.31 21.03
C ALA A 9 -0.49 9.65 19.71
N ALA A 10 0.26 10.04 18.67
CA ALA A 10 -0.30 10.31 17.34
C ALA A 10 -0.89 9.05 16.69
N ILE A 11 -0.25 7.89 16.87
CA ILE A 11 -0.74 6.60 16.35
C ILE A 11 -2.02 6.17 17.08
N SER A 12 -2.10 6.34 18.40
CA SER A 12 -3.32 6.03 19.18
C SER A 12 -4.50 6.94 18.85
N ALA A 13 -4.28 8.24 18.65
CA ALA A 13 -5.34 9.17 18.25
C ALA A 13 -5.86 8.87 16.83
N THR A 14 -4.99 8.38 15.94
CA THR A 14 -5.36 8.02 14.56
C THR A 14 -6.28 6.80 14.50
N LEU A 15 -6.15 5.85 15.44
CA LEU A 15 -7.04 4.68 15.53
C LEU A 15 -8.41 5.00 16.14
N ALA A 16 -8.51 6.10 16.90
CA ALA A 16 -9.75 6.57 17.51
C ALA A 16 -10.48 7.63 16.66
N ALA A 17 -9.94 8.01 15.50
CA ALA A 17 -10.52 9.05 14.65
C ALA A 17 -11.83 8.58 14.00
N ALA A 18 -12.83 9.46 13.99
CA ALA A 18 -14.09 9.23 13.30
C ALA A 18 -13.87 9.13 11.79
N PRO A 19 -14.67 8.29 11.08
CA PRO A 19 -14.60 8.19 9.63
C PRO A 19 -14.89 9.55 8.98
N SER A 20 -14.26 9.82 7.83
CA SER A 20 -14.61 10.99 7.03
C SER A 20 -16.09 10.95 6.64
N THR A 21 -16.83 12.01 6.97
CA THR A 21 -18.23 12.21 6.58
C THR A 21 -18.37 13.03 5.29
N SER A 22 -17.25 13.41 4.67
CA SER A 22 -17.26 14.17 3.42
C SER A 22 -17.62 13.27 2.24
N ASP A 23 -18.59 13.72 1.44
CA ASP A 23 -18.95 13.12 0.15
C ASP A 23 -17.98 13.54 -0.96
N GLU A 24 -17.27 14.66 -0.80
CA GLU A 24 -16.33 15.17 -1.80
C GLU A 24 -15.02 14.38 -1.75
N PRO A 25 -14.57 13.78 -2.87
CA PRO A 25 -13.30 13.08 -2.91
C PRO A 25 -12.15 14.07 -2.69
N PRO A 26 -11.04 13.66 -2.06
CA PRO A 26 -9.83 14.47 -2.01
C PRO A 26 -9.46 14.94 -3.44
N PRO A 27 -8.97 16.18 -3.60
CA PRO A 27 -8.74 16.80 -4.90
C PRO A 27 -7.91 15.91 -5.82
N PRO A 28 -8.15 15.97 -7.15
CA PRO A 28 -7.45 15.12 -8.10
C PRO A 28 -5.95 15.35 -8.02
N TYR A 29 -5.24 14.22 -8.02
CA TYR A 29 -3.80 14.18 -7.84
C TYR A 29 -3.11 14.49 -9.15
N ASP A 30 -2.10 15.36 -9.08
CA ASP A 30 -1.26 15.65 -10.23
C ASP A 30 -0.36 14.45 -10.52
N THR A 31 -0.83 13.57 -11.41
CA THR A 31 -0.06 12.43 -11.91
C THR A 31 0.87 12.79 -13.07
N SER A 32 0.99 14.08 -13.43
CA SER A 32 1.72 14.51 -14.63
C SER A 32 3.23 14.34 -14.52
N SER A 33 3.77 14.29 -13.29
CA SER A 33 5.16 13.89 -13.03
C SER A 33 5.26 12.97 -11.80
N LEU A 34 5.35 11.66 -12.03
CA LEU A 34 5.70 10.74 -10.95
C LEU A 34 7.18 10.94 -10.60
N PRO A 35 7.51 11.21 -9.33
CA PRO A 35 8.90 11.33 -8.92
C PRO A 35 9.63 9.97 -9.00
N PRO A 36 10.98 9.94 -9.03
CA PRO A 36 11.76 8.71 -9.22
C PRO A 36 11.53 7.70 -8.09
N ASN A 37 11.74 6.40 -8.35
CA ASN A 37 11.54 5.35 -7.34
C ASN A 37 12.20 5.72 -5.98
N PRO A 38 11.41 5.97 -4.92
CA PRO A 38 11.90 6.50 -3.65
C PRO A 38 12.56 5.43 -2.75
N GLY A 39 12.48 4.16 -3.12
CA GLY A 39 12.98 3.06 -2.31
C GLY A 39 12.21 1.75 -2.42
N PHE A 40 11.15 1.67 -3.25
CA PHE A 40 10.52 0.39 -3.56
C PHE A 40 11.52 -0.55 -4.23
N CYS A 41 11.34 -1.86 -4.04
CA CYS A 41 12.08 -2.83 -4.86
C CYS A 41 11.82 -2.56 -6.34
N GLU A 42 12.85 -2.70 -7.19
CA GLU A 42 12.73 -2.41 -8.62
C GLU A 42 11.65 -3.24 -9.32
N LEU A 43 11.47 -4.51 -8.92
CA LEU A 43 10.39 -5.34 -9.48
C LEU A 43 9.01 -4.90 -8.99
N ALA A 44 8.88 -4.48 -7.73
CA ALA A 44 7.65 -3.89 -7.19
C ALA A 44 7.26 -2.63 -7.96
N PHE A 45 8.25 -1.74 -8.14
CA PHE A 45 8.07 -0.48 -8.84
C PHE A 45 7.70 -0.70 -10.31
N ARG A 46 8.33 -1.68 -10.99
CA ARG A 46 8.00 -2.02 -12.37
C ARG A 46 6.62 -2.65 -12.49
N GLU A 47 6.26 -3.58 -11.61
CA GLU A 47 4.93 -4.20 -11.58
C GLU A 47 3.82 -3.15 -11.48
N ARG A 48 4.00 -2.15 -10.62
CA ARG A 48 3.06 -1.02 -10.47
C ARG A 48 2.82 -0.27 -11.79
N LEU A 49 3.85 -0.12 -12.61
CA LEU A 49 3.76 0.53 -13.92
C LEU A 49 3.13 -0.39 -14.97
N ASP A 50 3.56 -1.65 -15.01
CA ASP A 50 3.05 -2.66 -15.94
C ASP A 50 1.55 -2.94 -15.71
N ASN A 51 1.10 -2.84 -14.47
CA ASN A 51 -0.31 -3.02 -14.09
C ASN A 51 -1.24 -1.91 -14.60
N ARG A 52 -0.69 -0.88 -15.27
CA ARG A 52 -1.47 0.14 -15.99
C ARG A 52 -1.79 -0.27 -17.44
N ILE A 53 -1.11 -1.29 -17.95
CA ILE A 53 -1.22 -1.75 -19.34
C ILE A 53 -2.16 -2.96 -19.41
N PRO A 54 -3.11 -3.02 -20.37
CA PRO A 54 -3.92 -4.22 -20.59
C PRO A 54 -3.04 -5.47 -20.81
N GLY A 55 -3.26 -6.51 -20.00
CA GLY A 55 -2.46 -7.73 -20.03
C GLY A 55 -1.06 -7.63 -19.40
N GLY A 56 -0.64 -6.45 -18.92
CA GLY A 56 0.62 -6.27 -18.19
C GLY A 56 0.56 -6.78 -16.75
N GLY A 57 1.70 -6.82 -16.06
CA GLY A 57 1.84 -7.27 -14.68
C GLY A 57 1.67 -8.78 -14.48
N MET A 58 1.96 -9.24 -13.26
CA MET A 58 2.02 -10.66 -12.93
C MET A 58 0.63 -11.30 -12.69
N PRO A 59 0.47 -12.60 -13.00
CA PRO A 59 -0.67 -13.39 -12.56
C PRO A 59 -0.78 -13.44 -11.03
N SER A 60 -2.01 -13.53 -10.49
CA SER A 60 -2.25 -13.49 -9.03
C SER A 60 -1.48 -14.55 -8.23
N ALA A 61 -1.25 -15.74 -8.80
CA ALA A 61 -0.48 -16.80 -8.14
C ALA A 61 0.98 -16.41 -7.89
N GLN A 62 1.57 -15.54 -8.71
CA GLN A 62 2.98 -15.17 -8.60
C GLN A 62 3.26 -14.18 -7.47
N TYR A 63 2.25 -13.52 -6.90
CA TYR A 63 2.48 -12.60 -5.77
C TYR A 63 2.85 -13.30 -4.46
N PHE A 64 2.57 -14.59 -4.35
CA PHE A 64 2.97 -15.40 -3.19
C PHE A 64 4.35 -16.04 -3.36
N GLU A 65 4.93 -15.97 -4.56
CA GLU A 65 6.27 -16.46 -4.83
C GLU A 65 7.32 -15.45 -4.34
N PRO A 66 8.51 -15.91 -3.91
CA PRO A 66 9.60 -15.03 -3.55
C PRO A 66 9.96 -14.07 -4.69
N CYS A 67 10.08 -12.78 -4.36
CA CYS A 67 10.47 -11.75 -5.31
C CYS A 67 11.86 -12.08 -5.90
N LYS A 68 11.96 -12.16 -7.22
CA LYS A 68 13.22 -12.55 -7.90
C LYS A 68 14.37 -11.57 -7.68
N ALA A 69 14.10 -10.33 -7.25
CA ALA A 69 15.11 -9.32 -7.00
C ALA A 69 15.60 -9.33 -5.54
N CYS A 70 14.67 -9.35 -4.57
CA CYS A 70 15.00 -9.18 -3.16
C CYS A 70 14.55 -10.34 -2.25
N SER A 71 14.01 -11.42 -2.80
CA SER A 71 13.48 -12.59 -2.08
C SER A 71 12.25 -12.32 -1.19
N PHE A 72 11.69 -11.10 -1.18
CA PHE A 72 10.46 -10.76 -0.46
C PHE A 72 9.32 -11.74 -0.74
N VAL A 73 8.65 -12.22 0.30
CA VAL A 73 7.45 -13.06 0.22
C VAL A 73 6.26 -12.29 0.78
N CYS A 74 5.19 -12.17 0.00
CA CYS A 74 3.98 -11.47 0.43
C CYS A 74 3.11 -12.38 1.29
N GLY A 75 2.85 -11.99 2.53
CA GLY A 75 1.83 -12.66 3.35
C GLY A 75 0.40 -12.41 2.85
N ASP A 76 -0.51 -13.31 3.23
CA ASP A 76 -1.95 -13.25 2.96
C ASP A 76 -2.77 -12.70 4.14
N GLU A 77 -2.18 -12.60 5.33
CA GLU A 77 -2.87 -12.12 6.52
C GLU A 77 -3.08 -10.60 6.50
N ILE A 78 -4.29 -10.18 6.88
CA ILE A 78 -4.66 -8.78 7.12
C ILE A 78 -4.83 -8.59 8.63
N PRO A 79 -3.99 -7.77 9.28
CA PRO A 79 -4.05 -7.51 10.70
C PRO A 79 -5.44 -7.04 11.17
N PRO A 80 -5.98 -7.54 12.30
CA PRO A 80 -7.29 -7.14 12.82
C PRO A 80 -7.46 -5.62 13.03
N VAL A 81 -6.36 -4.92 13.37
CA VAL A 81 -6.33 -3.47 13.54
C VAL A 81 -6.77 -2.70 12.29
N TYR A 82 -6.60 -3.28 11.10
CA TYR A 82 -7.07 -2.69 9.86
C TYR A 82 -8.60 -2.66 9.75
N LYS A 83 -9.27 -3.66 10.32
CA LYS A 83 -10.71 -3.93 10.18
C LYS A 83 -11.54 -3.39 11.35
N GLN A 84 -10.90 -3.17 12.50
CA GLN A 84 -11.56 -2.81 13.75
C GLN A 84 -12.50 -1.60 13.61
N GLY A 85 -13.79 -1.77 13.89
CA GLY A 85 -14.78 -0.68 13.84
C GLY A 85 -15.08 -0.12 12.43
N TRP A 86 -14.58 -0.76 11.36
CA TRP A 86 -14.91 -0.41 9.98
C TRP A 86 -15.75 -1.54 9.36
N LEU A 87 -17.08 -1.40 9.42
CA LEU A 87 -18.03 -2.46 9.03
C LEU A 87 -17.89 -2.85 7.55
N ASP A 88 -17.75 -1.86 6.67
CA ASP A 88 -17.63 -2.07 5.21
C ASP A 88 -16.19 -1.87 4.71
N TRP A 89 -15.21 -2.38 5.46
CA TRP A 89 -13.81 -2.29 5.09
C TRP A 89 -13.51 -3.02 3.77
N ILE A 90 -12.46 -2.56 3.10
CA ILE A 90 -12.09 -3.04 1.77
C ILE A 90 -10.70 -3.60 1.87
N ASP A 91 -10.52 -4.78 1.33
CA ASP A 91 -9.23 -5.44 1.36
C ASP A 91 -8.23 -4.77 0.41
N PRO A 92 -7.06 -4.30 0.89
CA PRO A 92 -5.94 -4.05 0.00
C PRO A 92 -5.62 -5.35 -0.71
N SER A 93 -5.67 -5.34 -2.04
CA SER A 93 -5.36 -6.57 -2.77
C SER A 93 -3.93 -7.03 -2.47
N VAL A 94 -3.69 -8.34 -2.55
CA VAL A 94 -2.33 -8.90 -2.45
C VAL A 94 -1.37 -8.25 -3.44
N ASN A 95 -1.84 -7.87 -4.64
CA ASN A 95 -1.04 -7.14 -5.61
C ASN A 95 -0.55 -5.80 -5.04
N PHE A 96 -1.44 -5.03 -4.42
CA PHE A 96 -1.07 -3.73 -3.87
C PHE A 96 -0.04 -3.84 -2.73
N ARG A 97 -0.18 -4.87 -1.87
CA ARG A 97 0.84 -5.19 -0.86
C ARG A 97 2.16 -5.60 -1.50
N TRP A 98 2.11 -6.45 -2.53
CA TRP A 98 3.30 -6.86 -3.27
C TRP A 98 3.98 -5.67 -3.96
N GLU A 99 3.26 -4.83 -4.70
CA GLU A 99 3.80 -3.62 -5.31
C GLU A 99 4.41 -2.66 -4.28
N SER A 100 3.97 -2.73 -3.02
CA SER A 100 4.46 -1.86 -1.93
C SER A 100 5.78 -2.32 -1.32
N HIS A 101 6.32 -3.48 -1.69
CA HIS A 101 7.50 -4.01 -1.00
C HIS A 101 8.79 -3.22 -1.25
N VAL A 102 9.60 -3.13 -0.21
CA VAL A 102 10.91 -2.47 -0.19
C VAL A 102 11.99 -3.55 -0.06
N ALA A 103 13.07 -3.41 -0.81
CA ALA A 103 14.20 -4.33 -0.69
C ALA A 103 14.92 -4.08 0.65
N THR A 104 15.02 -5.11 1.50
CA THR A 104 15.97 -5.11 2.61
C THR A 104 17.37 -5.31 2.03
N ASN A 105 18.33 -4.47 2.42
CA ASN A 105 19.70 -4.57 1.90
C ASN A 105 20.26 -5.97 2.18
N LYS A 106 20.63 -6.71 1.12
CA LYS A 106 21.48 -7.92 1.21
C LYS A 106 22.89 -7.50 1.65
N GLY A 107 23.04 -7.14 2.92
CA GLY A 107 24.26 -6.56 3.49
C GLY A 107 24.73 -7.19 4.79
N GLU A 108 24.00 -8.15 5.37
CA GLU A 108 24.44 -8.90 6.54
C GLU A 108 24.31 -10.40 6.26
N LYS A 109 25.38 -11.13 6.57
CA LYS A 109 25.55 -12.57 6.37
C LYS A 109 24.69 -13.39 7.33
N ASP A 110 23.41 -13.11 7.40
CA ASP A 110 22.48 -13.94 8.15
C ASP A 110 21.44 -14.49 7.17
N ILE A 111 21.42 -15.81 7.09
CA ILE A 111 20.34 -16.56 6.46
C ILE A 111 19.05 -15.98 7.03
N PRO A 112 18.13 -15.48 6.19
CA PRO A 112 16.96 -14.87 6.74
C PRO A 112 16.16 -15.91 7.51
N ALA A 113 15.97 -15.66 8.81
CA ALA A 113 15.10 -16.49 9.62
C ALA A 113 13.69 -16.51 8.99
N GLU A 114 12.96 -17.62 9.17
CA GLU A 114 11.52 -17.65 8.87
C GLU A 114 10.86 -16.41 9.49
N GLY A 115 10.34 -15.52 8.64
CA GLY A 115 9.78 -14.23 9.05
C GLY A 115 10.63 -13.00 8.73
N GLU A 116 11.38 -12.99 7.61
CA GLU A 116 11.88 -11.74 7.01
C GLU A 116 10.79 -10.68 7.05
N ARG A 117 11.05 -9.62 7.80
CA ARG A 117 10.07 -8.59 8.10
C ARG A 117 9.67 -7.94 6.78
N GLU A 118 8.43 -8.19 6.38
CA GLU A 118 7.83 -7.49 5.25
C GLU A 118 7.91 -5.98 5.49
N LEU A 119 8.83 -5.32 4.78
CA LEU A 119 8.94 -3.87 4.76
C LEU A 119 8.19 -3.33 3.56
N LEU A 120 7.24 -2.46 3.83
CA LEU A 120 6.31 -1.92 2.84
C LEU A 120 6.37 -0.39 2.84
N GLY A 121 6.47 0.20 1.65
CA GLY A 121 6.30 1.63 1.40
C GLY A 121 4.85 1.99 1.10
N CYS A 122 4.47 3.26 1.25
CA CYS A 122 3.12 3.71 0.94
C CYS A 122 3.04 4.37 -0.44
N TRP A 123 2.37 3.71 -1.39
CA TRP A 123 2.09 4.29 -2.71
C TRP A 123 1.17 5.51 -2.65
N ILE A 124 0.29 5.61 -1.65
CA ILE A 124 -0.58 6.79 -1.51
C ILE A 124 0.26 8.01 -1.16
N CYS A 125 1.00 7.98 -0.05
CA CYS A 125 1.91 9.08 0.29
C CYS A 125 2.86 9.42 -0.87
N TRP A 126 3.34 8.41 -1.60
CA TRP A 126 4.25 8.65 -2.70
C TRP A 126 3.61 9.24 -3.97
N GLU A 127 2.66 8.54 -4.61
CA GLU A 127 2.08 8.98 -5.89
C GLU A 127 1.14 10.18 -5.71
N TYR A 128 0.53 10.34 -4.53
CA TYR A 128 -0.57 11.28 -4.30
C TYR A 128 -0.14 12.48 -3.48
N GLU A 129 0.69 12.27 -2.45
CA GLU A 129 1.17 13.35 -1.58
C GLU A 129 2.61 13.79 -1.91
N GLN A 130 3.27 13.10 -2.86
CA GLN A 130 4.67 13.31 -3.25
C GLN A 130 5.64 13.26 -2.05
N LYS A 131 5.37 12.37 -1.09
CA LYS A 131 6.14 12.17 0.13
C LYS A 131 6.55 10.71 0.30
N TRP A 132 7.85 10.48 0.45
CA TRP A 132 8.34 9.19 0.90
C TRP A 132 8.24 9.09 2.42
N VAL A 133 7.54 8.07 2.90
CA VAL A 133 7.51 7.70 4.32
C VAL A 133 8.45 6.52 4.50
N GLU A 134 9.16 6.48 5.64
CA GLU A 134 10.03 5.35 5.98
C GLU A 134 9.29 4.01 5.83
N PRO A 135 9.93 2.95 5.28
CA PRO A 135 9.32 1.63 5.16
C PRO A 135 8.79 1.13 6.49
N MET A 136 7.60 0.52 6.46
CA MET A 136 6.90 0.05 7.65
C MET A 136 6.83 -1.47 7.63
N GLU A 137 6.86 -2.08 8.82
CA GLU A 137 6.45 -3.47 8.96
C GLU A 137 4.97 -3.61 8.54
N SER A 138 4.59 -4.78 8.02
CA SER A 138 3.24 -5.06 7.53
C SER A 138 2.12 -4.54 8.44
N LYS A 139 2.19 -4.80 9.76
CA LYS A 139 1.18 -4.34 10.72
C LYS A 139 1.03 -2.81 10.77
N ASP A 140 2.14 -2.09 10.72
CA ASP A 140 2.13 -0.63 10.76
C ASP A 140 1.76 -0.03 9.41
N TRP A 141 2.17 -0.67 8.31
CA TRP A 141 1.69 -0.34 6.97
C TRP A 141 0.17 -0.46 6.88
N TYR A 142 -0.44 -1.53 7.39
CA TYR A 142 -1.91 -1.66 7.41
C TYR A 142 -2.56 -0.57 8.27
N LYS A 143 -2.03 -0.24 9.46
CA LYS A 143 -2.56 0.90 10.25
C LYS A 143 -2.49 2.21 9.48
N HIS A 144 -1.39 2.42 8.75
CA HIS A 144 -1.19 3.60 7.92
C HIS A 144 -2.17 3.64 6.74
N MET A 145 -2.34 2.53 6.01
CA MET A 145 -3.34 2.42 4.94
C MET A 145 -4.77 2.62 5.46
N ARG A 146 -5.09 2.14 6.67
CA ARG A 146 -6.39 2.39 7.30
C ARG A 146 -6.63 3.89 7.45
N ARG A 147 -5.62 4.67 7.86
CA ARG A 147 -5.75 6.13 7.98
C ARG A 147 -6.17 6.74 6.64
N HIS A 148 -5.48 6.41 5.55
CA HIS A 148 -5.85 6.92 4.22
C HIS A 148 -7.31 6.60 3.86
N PHE A 149 -7.72 5.35 3.99
CA PHE A 149 -9.05 4.95 3.49
C PHE A 149 -10.19 5.30 4.44
N PHE A 150 -10.01 5.13 5.74
CA PHE A 150 -11.05 5.30 6.74
C PHE A 150 -11.13 6.73 7.28
N VAL A 151 -9.97 7.34 7.59
CA VAL A 151 -9.91 8.66 8.24
C VAL A 151 -9.85 9.78 7.20
N GLU A 152 -8.97 9.66 6.22
CA GLU A 152 -8.74 10.70 5.20
C GLU A 152 -9.70 10.57 4.01
N GLY A 153 -10.41 9.44 3.90
CA GLY A 153 -11.51 9.25 2.95
C GLY A 153 -11.08 8.89 1.52
N TYR A 154 -9.82 8.50 1.30
CA TYR A 154 -9.34 8.03 0.01
C TYR A 154 -10.23 6.90 -0.52
N ARG A 155 -10.75 7.06 -1.74
CA ARG A 155 -11.69 6.10 -2.34
C ARG A 155 -10.93 5.01 -3.06
N ILE A 156 -11.21 3.75 -2.73
CA ILE A 156 -10.65 2.59 -3.42
C ILE A 156 -11.49 2.25 -4.66
N CYS A 157 -10.82 1.96 -5.75
CA CYS A 157 -11.45 1.42 -6.95
C CYS A 157 -11.77 -0.05 -6.73
N LYS A 158 -13.06 -0.37 -6.67
CA LYS A 158 -13.53 -1.74 -6.43
C LYS A 158 -13.90 -2.42 -7.74
N GLY A 159 -13.53 -3.69 -7.87
CA GLY A 159 -14.04 -4.57 -8.91
C GLY A 159 -15.43 -5.11 -8.57
N LYS A 160 -16.00 -5.93 -9.47
CA LYS A 160 -17.32 -6.56 -9.30
C LYS A 160 -17.47 -7.38 -8.01
N MET A 161 -16.37 -7.94 -7.52
CA MET A 161 -16.31 -8.76 -6.29
C MET A 161 -16.06 -7.93 -5.02
N GLY A 162 -16.05 -6.60 -5.09
CA GLY A 162 -15.86 -5.71 -3.94
C GLY A 162 -14.39 -5.48 -3.51
N ALA A 163 -13.46 -6.32 -3.98
CA ALA A 163 -12.02 -6.15 -3.74
C ALA A 163 -11.43 -4.97 -4.52
N MET A 164 -10.31 -4.42 -4.02
CA MET A 164 -9.50 -3.45 -4.75
C MET A 164 -9.11 -4.03 -6.12
N GLN A 165 -9.42 -3.28 -7.20
CA GLN A 165 -9.11 -3.71 -8.55
C GLN A 165 -7.81 -3.10 -9.08
N ARG A 166 -7.19 -3.87 -9.97
CA ARG A 166 -6.02 -3.46 -10.75
C ARG A 166 -6.34 -2.29 -11.65
N ARG A 167 -5.39 -1.36 -11.82
CA ARG A 167 -5.59 -0.21 -12.71
C ARG A 167 -5.99 -0.62 -14.13
N ARG A 168 -5.34 -1.64 -14.70
CA ARG A 168 -5.69 -2.18 -16.04
C ARG A 168 -7.10 -2.76 -16.18
N ASN A 169 -7.76 -3.09 -15.07
CA ASN A 169 -9.14 -3.62 -15.06
C ASN A 169 -10.18 -2.51 -14.86
N CYS A 170 -9.75 -1.25 -14.68
CA CYS A 170 -10.64 -0.12 -14.56
C CYS A 170 -10.85 0.53 -15.94
N ASP A 171 -12.05 0.45 -16.47
CA ASP A 171 -12.42 1.01 -17.78
C ASP A 171 -12.51 2.55 -17.79
N VAL A 172 -12.25 3.20 -16.65
CA VAL A 172 -12.30 4.66 -16.51
C VAL A 172 -10.90 5.24 -16.73
N GLY A 173 -10.69 5.88 -17.88
CA GLY A 173 -9.37 6.40 -18.31
C GLY A 173 -8.66 7.27 -17.27
N HIS A 174 -9.41 8.17 -16.62
CA HIS A 174 -8.92 9.05 -15.54
C HIS A 174 -9.63 8.76 -14.21
N CYS A 175 -9.66 7.49 -13.79
CA CYS A 175 -10.27 7.12 -12.52
C CYS A 175 -9.54 7.77 -11.33
N PRO A 176 -10.22 8.60 -10.51
CA PRO A 176 -9.58 9.31 -9.39
C PRO A 176 -9.40 8.44 -8.14
N LYS A 177 -9.81 7.16 -8.20
CA LYS A 177 -9.76 6.22 -7.07
C LYS A 177 -8.39 5.55 -6.98
N ILE A 178 -8.05 5.05 -5.79
CA ILE A 178 -6.86 4.25 -5.54
C ILE A 178 -7.04 2.86 -6.17
N HIS A 179 -6.06 2.44 -6.96
CA HIS A 179 -6.02 1.11 -7.57
C HIS A 179 -4.87 0.31 -6.98
N SER A 180 -5.04 -1.00 -6.98
CA SER A 180 -3.90 -1.90 -6.98
C SER A 180 -3.20 -1.88 -8.32
#